data_AF-A0A7T2RYS4-F1
#
_entry.id   AF-A0A7T2RYS4-F1
#
_cell.length_a   1.000
_cell.length_b   1.000
_cell.length_c   1.000
_cell.angle_alpha   90.00
_cell.angle_beta   90.00
_cell.angle_gamma   90.00
#
_symmetry.space_group_name_H-M   'P 1'
#
loop_
_entity.id
_entity.type
_entity.pdbx_description
1 polymer ?
#
loop_
_entity_poly.entity_id
_entity_poly.type
_entity_poly.pdbx_seq_one_letter_code
_entity_poly.pdbx_strand_id
1 'polypeptide(L)' 'MNQVATISAAVPADVKAEAAAVAAAHGMSLAALVRELVARVAAREAETLAWLDEARR' A
#
# COMPACT_ATOMS: atom_id res chain seq x y z
N MET A 1 15.72 -18.77 3.99
CA MET A 1 14.35 -19.00 3.47
C MET A 1 13.59 -17.69 3.58
N ASN A 2 13.04 -17.16 2.48
CA ASN A 2 12.17 -15.98 2.54
C ASN A 2 10.80 -16.43 3.03
N GLN A 3 10.44 -16.12 4.28
CA GLN A 3 9.14 -16.49 4.85
C GLN A 3 8.07 -15.53 4.29
N VAL A 4 7.02 -16.09 3.70
CA VAL A 4 5.85 -15.30 3.29
C VAL A 4 5.02 -15.00 4.52
N ALA A 5 4.89 -13.72 4.86
CA ALA A 5 4.02 -13.24 5.94
C ALA A 5 2.70 -12.71 5.36
N THR A 6 1.60 -13.06 6.01
CA THR A 6 0.28 -12.48 5.70
C THR A 6 0.07 -11.25 6.56
N ILE A 7 -0.27 -10.12 5.93
CA ILE A 7 -0.67 -8.89 6.61
C ILE A 7 -2.17 -8.70 6.39
N SER A 8 -2.91 -8.52 7.47
CA SER A 8 -4.33 -8.20 7.44
C SER A 8 -4.54 -6.84 8.10
N ALA A 9 -5.32 -5.98 7.43
CA ALA A 9 -5.68 -4.66 7.94
C ALA A 9 -7.17 -4.44 7.73
N ALA A 10 -7.83 -3.88 8.74
CA ALA A 10 -9.18 -3.37 8.59
C ALA A 10 -9.12 -2.04 7.82
N VAL A 11 -9.91 -1.94 6.76
CA VAL A 11 -10.04 -0.72 5.94
C VAL A 11 -11.51 -0.53 5.60
N PRO A 12 -12.01 0.72 5.60
CA PRO A 12 -13.34 1.03 5.10
C PRO A 12 -13.56 0.46 3.69
N ALA A 13 -14.77 -0.05 3.43
CA ALA A 13 -15.06 -0.78 2.20
C ALA A 13 -15.00 0.10 0.95
N ASP A 14 -15.44 1.35 1.08
CA ASP A 14 -15.35 2.41 0.08
C ASP A 14 -13.89 2.72 -0.28
N VAL A 15 -13.03 2.93 0.72
CA VAL A 15 -11.59 3.17 0.51
C VAL A 15 -10.94 1.98 -0.20
N LYS A 16 -11.29 0.75 0.19
CA LYS A 16 -10.78 -0.46 -0.47
C LYS A 16 -11.24 -0.57 -1.92
N ALA A 17 -12.50 -0.23 -2.21
CA ALA A 17 -13.06 -0.27 -3.56
C ALA A 17 -12.39 0.78 -4.47
N GLU A 18 -12.22 2.01 -3.97
CA GLU A 18 -11.55 3.08 -4.71
C GLU A 18 -10.09 2.72 -5.02
N ALA A 19 -9.33 2.28 -4.01
CA ALA A 19 -7.94 1.87 -4.21
C ALA A 19 -7.81 0.70 -5.19
N ALA A 20 -8.76 -0.24 -5.19
CA ALA A 20 -8.80 -1.33 -6.15
C ALA A 20 -9.08 -0.83 -7.58
N ALA A 21 -9.99 0.11 -7.76
CA ALA A 21 -10.30 0.71 -9.06
C ALA A 21 -9.11 1.49 -9.63
N VAL A 22 -8.44 2.29 -8.79
CA VAL A 22 -7.22 3.02 -9.17
C VAL A 22 -6.11 2.05 -9.56
N ALA A 23 -5.82 1.03 -8.74
CA ALA A 23 -4.80 0.03 -9.06
C ALA A 23 -5.11 -0.67 -10.40
N ALA A 24 -6.36 -1.05 -10.63
CA ALA A 24 -6.79 -1.68 -11.88
C ALA A 24 -6.62 -0.76 -13.10
N ALA A 25 -6.91 0.54 -12.98
CA ALA A 25 -6.67 1.53 -14.04
C ALA A 25 -5.18 1.63 -14.43
N HIS A 26 -4.28 1.31 -13.49
CA HIS A 26 -2.84 1.22 -13.71
C HIS A 26 -2.33 -0.19 -14.05
N GLY A 27 -3.23 -1.15 -14.34
CA GLY A 27 -2.87 -2.53 -14.70
C GLY A 27 -2.27 -3.33 -13.54
N MET A 28 -2.53 -2.93 -12.30
CA MET A 28 -1.94 -3.51 -11.09
C MET A 28 -3.01 -4.07 -10.15
N SER A 29 -2.69 -5.16 -9.44
CA SER A 29 -3.54 -5.63 -8.35
C SER A 29 -3.34 -4.79 -7.09
N LEU A 30 -4.39 -4.60 -6.28
CA LEU A 30 -4.30 -3.91 -4.99
C LEU A 30 -3.23 -4.53 -4.08
N ALA A 31 -3.09 -5.86 -4.08
CA ALA A 31 -2.08 -6.53 -3.28
C ALA A 31 -0.64 -6.24 -3.75
N ALA A 32 -0.43 -6.08 -5.06
CA ALA A 32 0.88 -5.69 -5.60
C ALA A 32 1.22 -4.24 -5.21
N LEU A 33 0.23 -3.34 -5.30
CA LEU A 33 0.38 -1.96 -4.86
C LEU A 33 0.78 -1.87 -3.38
N VAL A 34 0.07 -2.60 -2.50
CA VAL A 34 0.37 -2.60 -1.06
C VAL A 34 1.76 -3.17 -0.78
N ARG A 35 2.17 -4.24 -1.47
CA ARG A 35 3.52 -4.81 -1.31
C ARG A 35 4.60 -3.82 -1.69
N GLU A 36 4.44 -3.12 -2.80
CA GLU A 36 5.39 -2.10 -3.24
C GLU A 36 5.48 -0.94 -2.25
N LEU A 37 4.34 -0.45 -1.76
CA LEU A 37 4.32 0.60 -0.73
C LEU A 37 5.04 0.17 0.55
N VAL A 38 4.75 -1.04 1.05
CA VAL A 38 5.43 -1.59 2.24
C VAL A 38 6.93 -1.76 2.00
N ALA A 39 7.34 -2.16 0.79
CA ALA A 39 8.76 -2.27 0.44
C ALA A 39 9.47 -0.90 0.48
N ARG A 40 8.84 0.17 -0.06
CA ARG A 40 9.37 1.54 0.00
C ARG A 40 9.48 2.07 1.43
N VAL A 41 8.47 1.79 2.26
CA VAL A 41 8.50 2.12 3.69
C VAL A 41 9.64 1.36 4.39
N ALA A 42 9.80 0.07 4.12
CA ALA A 42 10.88 -0.74 4.69
C ALA A 42 12.26 -0.25 4.25
N ALA A 43 12.37 0.25 3.01
CA ALA A 43 13.58 0.89 2.48
C ALA A 43 13.82 2.31 3.00
N ARG A 44 12.90 2.86 3.82
CA ARG A 44 12.92 4.24 4.33
C ARG A 44 12.99 5.29 3.23
N GLU A 45 12.28 5.05 2.13
CA GLU A 45 12.21 5.97 1.00
C GLU A 45 11.55 7.29 1.41
N ALA A 46 12.28 8.39 1.22
CA ALA A 46 11.99 9.66 1.89
C ALA A 46 10.67 10.31 1.45
N GLU A 47 10.32 10.24 0.16
CA GLU A 47 9.09 10.83 -0.34
C GLU A 47 7.88 10.03 0.15
N THR A 48 7.95 8.68 0.10
CA THR A 48 6.91 7.82 0.66
C THR A 48 6.69 8.09 2.16
N LEU A 49 7.76 8.24 2.94
CA LEU A 49 7.63 8.52 4.38
C LEU A 49 7.04 9.91 4.64
N ALA A 50 7.49 10.94 3.91
CA ALA A 50 6.94 12.29 4.05
C ALA A 50 5.46 12.35 3.67
N TRP A 51 5.06 11.67 2.59
CA TRP A 51 3.65 11.56 2.19
C TRP A 51 2.79 10.86 3.25
N LEU A 52 3.27 9.77 3.84
CA LEU A 52 2.56 9.06 4.91
C LEU A 52 2.42 9.88 6.20
N ASP A 53 3.45 10.66 6.53
CA ASP A 53 3.40 11.54 7.70
C ASP A 53 2.44 12.71 7.49
N GLU A 54 2.35 13.26 6.28
CA GLU A 54 1.36 14.29 5.94
C GLU A 54 -0.06 13.71 5.97
N ALA A 55 -0.28 12.54 5.38
CA ALA A 55 -1.59 11.87 5.37
C ALA A 55 -2.09 11.45 6.77
N ARG A 56 -1.20 11.41 7.77
CA ARG A 56 -1.55 11.09 9.17
C ARG A 56 -2.03 12.32 9.95
N ARG A 57 -1.64 13.53 9.55
CA ARG A 57 -2.01 14.77 10.23
C ARG A 57 -3.47 15.13 9.98
#